data_AF-A0A3S0E771-F1
#
_entry.id   AF-A0A3S0E771-F1
#
_cell.length_a   1.000
_cell.length_b   1.000
_cell.length_c   1.000
_cell.angle_alpha   90.00
_cell.angle_beta   90.00
_cell.angle_gamma   90.00
#
_symmetry.space_group_name_H-M   'P 1'
#
loop_
_entity.id
_entity.type
_entity.pdbx_description
1 polymer ?
#
loop_
_entity_poly.entity_id
_entity_poly.type
_entity_poly.pdbx_seq_one_letter_code
_entity_poly.pdbx_strand_id
1 'polypeptide(L)' 'MVTARRGRKATGKPRPTRASVSLPPDIYSTLQALAREKKVSVAWVMRDAAEKYIAQQWPLLETKP' A
#
# COMPACT_ATOMS: atom_id res chain seq x y z
N MET A 1 -8.42 -3.80 -33.01
CA MET A 1 -7.16 -4.17 -32.31
C MET A 1 -7.48 -5.13 -31.18
N VAL A 2 -7.19 -6.42 -31.35
CA VAL A 2 -7.35 -7.45 -30.30
C VAL A 2 -6.16 -7.40 -29.36
N THR A 3 -6.35 -6.89 -28.14
CA THR A 3 -5.32 -6.92 -27.09
C THR A 3 -5.12 -8.35 -26.62
N ALA A 4 -3.99 -8.94 -27.00
CA ALA A 4 -3.54 -10.25 -26.54
C ALA A 4 -3.47 -10.28 -25.00
N ARG A 5 -4.26 -11.14 -24.37
CA ARG A 5 -4.17 -11.43 -22.94
C ARG A 5 -2.94 -12.30 -22.69
N ARG A 6 -1.83 -11.67 -22.33
CA ARG A 6 -0.58 -12.36 -21.94
C ARG A 6 -0.86 -13.28 -20.73
N GLY A 7 -0.65 -14.58 -20.91
CA GLY A 7 -0.86 -15.60 -19.87
C GLY A 7 -0.02 -15.34 -18.62
N ARG A 8 -0.65 -15.42 -17.45
CA ARG A 8 -0.02 -15.19 -16.15
C ARG A 8 0.71 -16.44 -15.69
N LYS A 9 2.06 -16.42 -15.63
CA LYS A 9 2.83 -17.42 -14.89
C LYS A 9 2.42 -17.37 -13.40
N ALA A 10 2.05 -18.52 -12.84
CA ALA A 10 1.73 -18.67 -11.43
C ALA A 10 3.03 -18.86 -10.64
N THR A 11 3.63 -17.76 -10.20
CA THR A 11 4.69 -17.79 -9.20
C THR A 11 4.06 -18.09 -7.85
N GLY A 12 4.46 -19.19 -7.18
CA GLY A 12 3.88 -19.69 -5.93
C GLY A 12 4.05 -18.80 -4.68
N LYS A 13 4.32 -17.51 -4.85
CA LYS A 13 4.27 -16.53 -3.75
C LYS A 13 2.88 -15.89 -3.71
N PRO A 14 2.28 -15.69 -2.51
CA PRO A 14 1.02 -15.00 -2.39
C PRO A 14 1.13 -13.63 -3.07
N ARG A 15 0.24 -13.37 -4.03
CA ARG A 15 0.26 -12.10 -4.75
C ARG A 15 -0.16 -11.00 -3.79
N PRO A 16 0.56 -9.86 -3.75
CA PRO A 16 0.12 -8.72 -2.96
C PRO A 16 -1.26 -8.27 -3.46
N THR A 17 -2.22 -8.18 -2.52
CA THR A 17 -3.55 -7.65 -2.81
C THR A 17 -3.45 -6.16 -3.06
N ARG A 18 -3.94 -5.71 -4.23
CA ARG A 18 -3.97 -4.29 -4.58
C ARG A 18 -5.28 -3.67 -4.09
N ALA A 19 -5.19 -2.85 -3.05
CA ALA A 19 -6.25 -1.92 -2.69
C ALA A 19 -6.10 -0.62 -3.50
N SER A 20 -7.21 -0.01 -3.90
CA SER A 20 -7.24 1.36 -4.40
C SER A 20 -8.16 2.16 -3.53
N VAL A 21 -7.66 3.29 -3.04
CA VAL A 21 -8.38 4.20 -2.16
C VAL A 21 -8.25 5.60 -2.75
N SER A 22 -9.33 6.35 -2.71
CA SER A 22 -9.31 7.77 -3.02
C SER A 22 -8.88 8.53 -1.78
N LEU A 23 -7.91 9.43 -1.92
CA LEU A 23 -7.45 10.28 -0.83
C LEU A 23 -7.90 11.73 -1.05
N PRO A 24 -8.18 12.46 0.04
CA PRO A 24 -8.30 13.91 -0.01
C PRO A 24 -7.04 14.54 -0.62
N PRO A 25 -7.18 15.65 -1.38
CA PRO A 25 -6.08 16.27 -2.10
C PRO A 25 -4.97 16.76 -1.16
N ASP A 26 -5.32 17.25 0.04
CA ASP A 26 -4.36 17.74 1.02
C ASP A 26 -3.48 16.60 1.56
N ILE A 27 -4.08 15.44 1.83
CA ILE A 27 -3.37 14.24 2.28
C ILE A 27 -2.49 13.69 1.16
N TYR A 28 -2.96 13.68 -0.09
CA TYR A 28 -2.13 13.24 -1.20
C TYR A 28 -0.91 14.15 -1.40
N SER A 29 -1.08 15.46 -1.28
CA SER A 29 -0.02 16.46 -1.45
C SER A 29 1.06 16.32 -0.37
N THR A 30 0.66 16.13 0.88
CA THR A 30 1.59 15.85 1.99
C THR A 30 2.36 14.54 1.80
N LEU A 31 1.68 13.46 1.40
CA LEU A 31 2.34 12.19 1.07
C LEU A 31 3.32 12.33 -0.10
N GLN A 32 3.00 13.16 -1.09
CA GLN A 32 3.89 13.44 -2.20
C GLN A 32 5.16 14.19 -1.77
N ALA A 33 5.03 15.18 -0.87
CA ALA A 33 6.18 15.90 -0.32
C ALA A 33 7.09 14.95 0.46
N LEU A 34 6.52 14.11 1.34
CA LEU A 34 7.26 13.10 2.12
C LEU A 34 7.95 12.07 1.21
N ALA A 35 7.28 11.65 0.14
CA ALA A 35 7.85 10.72 -0.83
C ALA A 35 9.06 11.34 -1.54
N ARG A 36 8.99 12.62 -1.94
CA ARG A 36 10.10 13.35 -2.57
C ARG A 36 11.29 13.49 -1.64
N GLU A 37 11.06 13.89 -0.39
CA GLU A 37 12.11 14.07 0.61
C GLU A 37 12.87 12.76 0.89
N LYS A 38 12.13 11.65 1.02
CA LYS A 38 12.70 10.32 1.26
C LYS A 38 13.18 9.61 -0.01
N LYS A 39 13.03 10.21 -1.19
CA LYS A 39 13.32 9.63 -2.52
C LYS A 39 12.63 8.29 -2.76
N VAL A 40 11.41 8.14 -2.26
CA VAL A 40 10.57 6.95 -2.39
C VAL A 40 9.30 7.27 -3.19
N SER A 41 8.58 6.24 -3.59
CA SER A 41 7.27 6.42 -4.23
C SER A 41 6.16 6.64 -3.20
N VAL A 42 5.08 7.33 -3.59
CA VAL A 42 3.89 7.50 -2.74
C VAL A 42 3.30 6.15 -2.30
N ALA A 43 3.34 5.14 -3.18
CA ALA A 43 2.91 3.79 -2.86
C ALA A 43 3.76 3.14 -1.76
N TRP A 44 5.07 3.41 -1.73
CA TRP A 44 5.94 2.96 -0.65
C TRP A 44 5.58 3.64 0.67
N VAL A 45 5.32 4.96 0.65
CA VAL A 45 4.90 5.70 1.86
C VAL A 45 3.59 5.15 2.41
N MET A 46 2.62 4.85 1.56
CA MET A 46 1.36 4.23 2.01
C MET A 46 1.54 2.84 2.59
N ARG A 47 2.45 2.03 2.04
CA ARG A 47 2.77 0.71 2.61
C ARG A 47 3.39 0.85 3.99
N ASP A 48 4.42 1.69 4.13
CA ASP A 48 5.09 1.96 5.42
C ASP A 48 4.13 2.53 6.46
N ALA A 49 3.25 3.46 6.06
CA ALA A 49 2.21 4.01 6.92
C ALA A 49 1.19 2.95 7.36
N ALA A 50 0.80 2.03 6.47
CA ALA A 50 -0.11 0.94 6.81
C ALA A 50 0.52 -0.05 7.81
N GLU A 51 1.78 -0.43 7.60
CA GLU A 51 2.53 -1.31 8.52
C GLU A 51 2.65 -0.68 9.91
N LYS A 52 2.99 0.62 9.97
CA LYS A 52 3.06 1.38 11.24
C LYS A 52 1.71 1.53 11.91
N TYR A 53 0.65 1.82 11.15
CA TYR A 53 -0.70 1.91 11.68
C TYR A 53 -1.14 0.59 12.31
N ILE A 54 -0.92 -0.53 11.61
CA ILE A 54 -1.23 -1.88 12.12
C ILE A 54 -0.43 -2.18 13.39
N ALA A 55 0.88 -1.89 13.40
CA ALA A 55 1.72 -2.10 14.59
C ALA A 55 1.28 -1.24 15.79
N GLN A 56 0.85 0.00 15.55
CA GLN A 56 0.30 0.89 16.57
C GLN A 56 -1.06 0.44 17.10
N GLN A 57 -1.88 -0.21 16.28
CA GLN A 57 -3.18 -0.76 16.68
C GLN A 57 -3.06 -2.15 17.34
N TRP A 58 -1.92 -2.83 17.21
CA TRP A 58 -1.73 -4.20 17.74
C TRP A 58 -1.80 -4.35 19.28
N PRO A 59 -1.61 -3.34 20.13
CA PRO A 59 -1.95 -3.47 21.56
C PRO A 59 -3.45 -3.72 21.81
N LEU A 60 -4.34 -3.46 20.83
CA LEU A 60 -5.79 -3.63 20.95
C LEU A 60 -6.32 -4.97 20.39
N LEU A 61 -5.48 -5.76 19.70
CA LEU A 61 -5.88 -7.03 19.07
C LEU A 61 -5.40 -8.28 19.83
N GLU A 62 -4.56 -8.13 20.86
CA GLU A 62 -4.14 -9.24 21.74
C GLU A 62 -5.22 -9.65 22.75
N THR A 63 -6.29 -8.86 22.90
CA THR A 63 -7.43 -9.25 23.74
C THR A 63 -8.52 -9.89 22.89
N LYS A 64 -8.32 -11.16 22.52
CA LYS A 64 -9.46 -12.06 22.40
C LYS A 64 -9.09 -13.47 22.88
N PRO A 65 -9.86 -14.03 23.85
CA PRO A 65 -9.62 -15.33 24.48
C PRO A 65 -9.78 -16.53 23.53
#